data_AF-A0A2H0QM62-F1
#
_entry.id   AF-A0A2H0QM62-F1
#
_cell.length_a   1.000
_cell.length_b   1.000
_cell.length_c   1.000
_cell.angle_alpha   90.00
_cell.angle_beta   90.00
_cell.angle_gamma   90.00
#
_symmetry.space_group_name_H-M   'P 1'
#
loop_
_entity.id
_entity.type
_entity.pdbx_description
1 polymer ?
#
loop_
_entity_poly.entity_id
_entity_poly.type
_entity_poly.pdbx_seq_one_letter_code
_entity_poly.pdbx_strand_id
1 'polypeptide(L)'
;MATNLSTKVLFYQGRYKEVLKEAKDIDVLPHLIGAHSFLGQMEEATGYFQTRSQSLQQSQLIEARFYLALGFVRISEYKKARVLLGANLKLKRKESSPLSLFFIYQGLAFYRYFCGRWDIGLESAELAFQSALESEFDYGKVLSSDLRGHLLVQVQNVDDGLRNLKQAHELAVLIKNKAIADATEISLLTYEAEFGFHSQQMIHKLENKLKDLEESDTYTRSTLLLELARQQMLRGQVSIVKKYLDEASYLIYMYRQRRQEAILNMRWSYLHYISGDYYQALSFVQSAMKSLDLQVDHILELAILGLELKIVTRLNIASRQSELVHELAQKNTHFGGNIHKRILHRFDKKRFPENPSLMGDRLAQLIDQKNSDELIRKNYLLFLYDLHKVKPKQKTIYLDLIPHHHFLFDRGQISACKSLTPLLRKIIEQLALQKGSKEELISLVWGYQYDPLRHDSLIYTTIVNLRKWLGPFSHWVETTESGYSFQNDIHFKSGLKKLKNALPVEIAPQTNLNFRQVLFLKQLKKGHFVNVHEYEKFFHVSEITACRDLAMLHREGYLLKMGRARATRYTLPEG
;
A
#
# COMPACT_ATOMS: atom_id res chain seq x y z
N MET A 1 -20.54 37.18 24.40
CA MET A 1 -19.95 36.77 25.69
C MET A 1 -19.58 35.30 25.57
N ALA A 2 -18.29 34.95 25.58
CA ALA A 2 -17.88 33.55 25.57
C ALA A 2 -18.16 32.96 26.97
N THR A 3 -19.07 31.99 27.06
CA THR A 3 -19.26 31.21 28.29
C THR A 3 -17.96 30.45 28.59
N ASN A 4 -17.28 30.80 29.68
CA ASN A 4 -16.11 30.06 30.15
C ASN A 4 -16.53 28.61 30.42
N LEU A 5 -16.00 27.69 29.62
CA LEU A 5 -16.21 26.26 29.81
C LEU A 5 -15.39 25.78 31.00
N SER A 6 -15.89 24.80 31.76
CA SER A 6 -15.08 24.20 32.83
C SER A 6 -13.88 23.45 32.25
N THR A 7 -12.78 23.38 33.01
CA THR A 7 -11.55 22.66 32.62
C THR A 7 -11.83 21.22 32.19
N LYS A 8 -12.76 20.54 32.88
CA LYS A 8 -13.22 19.19 32.55
C LYS A 8 -13.85 19.12 31.15
N VAL A 9 -14.70 20.09 30.79
CA VAL A 9 -15.33 20.15 29.46
C VAL A 9 -14.28 20.46 28.38
N LEU A 10 -13.36 21.39 28.63
CA LEU A 10 -12.25 21.68 27.72
C LEU A 10 -11.41 20.42 27.47
N PHE A 11 -11.13 19.64 28.52
CA PHE A 11 -10.40 18.39 28.41
C PHE A 11 -11.13 17.36 27.54
N TYR A 12 -12.43 17.15 27.78
CA TYR A 12 -13.23 16.20 26.97
C TYR A 12 -13.45 16.65 25.53
N GLN A 13 -13.33 17.94 25.24
CA GLN A 13 -13.31 18.48 23.88
C GLN A 13 -11.93 18.38 23.21
N GLY A 14 -10.92 17.84 23.88
CA GLY A 14 -9.56 17.70 23.34
C GLY A 14 -8.77 19.01 23.34
N ARG A 15 -9.22 20.05 24.05
CA ARG A 15 -8.58 21.38 24.11
C ARG A 15 -7.48 21.41 25.17
N TYR A 16 -6.54 20.48 25.09
CA TYR A 16 -5.53 20.24 26.14
C TYR A 16 -4.65 21.47 26.45
N LYS A 17 -4.26 22.25 25.43
CA LYS A 17 -3.49 23.48 25.63
C LYS A 17 -4.23 24.53 26.46
N GLU A 18 -5.56 24.55 26.37
CA GLU A 18 -6.38 25.47 27.16
C GLU A 18 -6.61 24.96 28.57
N VAL A 19 -6.74 23.64 28.75
CA VAL A 19 -6.73 23.00 30.07
C VAL A 19 -5.49 23.43 30.86
N LEU A 20 -4.31 23.42 30.24
CA LEU A 20 -3.07 23.86 30.91
C LEU A 20 -3.06 25.33 31.31
N LYS A 21 -3.81 26.21 30.62
CA LYS A 21 -3.89 27.64 30.93
C LYS A 21 -4.88 27.94 32.05
N GLU A 22 -6.00 27.22 32.06
CA GLU A 22 -7.13 27.47 32.95
C GLU A 22 -7.07 26.68 34.28
N ALA A 23 -6.32 25.58 34.34
CA ALA A 23 -6.26 24.73 35.52
C ALA A 23 -5.52 25.42 36.69
N LYS A 24 -6.28 25.94 37.66
CA LYS A 24 -5.77 26.56 38.90
C LYS A 24 -6.02 25.72 40.15
N ASP A 25 -7.08 24.90 40.13
CA ASP A 25 -7.57 24.18 41.31
C ASP A 25 -7.10 22.72 41.37
N ILE A 26 -7.18 22.12 42.57
CA ILE A 26 -6.78 20.73 42.78
C ILE A 26 -7.78 19.71 42.22
N ASP A 27 -9.07 20.07 42.13
CA ASP A 27 -10.12 19.16 41.66
C ASP A 27 -10.03 18.85 40.16
N VAL A 28 -9.28 19.65 39.40
CA VAL A 28 -9.02 19.45 37.97
C VAL A 28 -7.67 18.77 37.72
N LEU A 29 -6.97 18.34 38.77
CA LEU A 29 -5.65 17.71 38.67
C LEU A 29 -5.62 16.48 37.75
N PRO A 30 -6.63 15.57 37.73
CA PRO A 30 -6.63 14.46 36.78
C PRO A 30 -6.61 14.94 35.31
N HIS A 31 -7.39 15.98 34.99
CA HIS A 31 -7.44 16.56 33.64
C HIS A 31 -6.16 17.31 33.27
N LEU A 32 -5.52 17.97 34.25
CA LEU A 32 -4.20 18.59 34.07
C LEU A 32 -3.13 17.54 33.74
N ILE A 33 -3.06 16.46 34.52
CA ILE A 33 -2.14 15.33 34.29
C ILE A 33 -2.42 14.69 32.92
N GLY A 34 -3.69 14.51 32.57
CA GLY A 34 -4.08 14.00 31.27
C GLY A 34 -3.66 14.91 30.12
N ALA A 35 -3.82 16.23 30.28
CA ALA A 35 -3.47 17.19 29.24
C ALA A 35 -1.97 17.18 28.97
N HIS A 36 -1.15 17.17 30.02
CA HIS A 36 0.30 16.99 29.89
C HIS A 36 0.64 15.64 29.22
N SER A 37 0.01 14.55 29.65
CA SER A 37 0.24 13.21 29.09
C SER A 37 -0.10 13.14 27.59
N PHE A 38 -1.20 13.74 27.16
CA PHE A 38 -1.62 13.75 25.75
C PHE A 38 -0.85 14.72 24.87
N LEU A 39 -0.25 15.76 25.46
CA LEU A 39 0.69 16.65 24.79
C LEU A 39 2.15 16.13 24.78
N GLY A 40 2.39 14.93 25.34
CA GLY A 40 3.73 14.31 25.40
C GLY A 40 4.65 14.89 26.50
N GLN A 41 4.11 15.73 27.38
CA GLN A 41 4.82 16.36 28.51
C GLN A 41 4.83 15.42 29.72
N MET A 42 5.50 14.28 29.56
CA MET A 42 5.44 13.17 30.54
C MET A 42 6.17 13.47 31.85
N GLU A 43 7.21 14.30 31.81
CA GLU A 43 7.95 14.71 33.01
C GLU A 43 7.06 15.59 33.90
N GLU A 44 6.39 16.58 33.32
CA GLU A 44 5.45 17.45 33.99
C GLU A 44 4.25 16.66 34.54
N ALA A 45 3.65 15.79 33.73
CA ALA A 45 2.55 14.92 34.17
C ALA A 45 2.94 14.06 35.38
N THR A 46 4.16 13.50 35.37
CA THR A 46 4.68 12.69 36.47
C THR A 46 4.96 13.54 37.71
N GLY A 47 5.56 14.72 37.54
CA GLY A 47 5.84 15.65 38.63
C GLY A 47 4.57 16.11 39.35
N TYR A 48 3.54 16.50 38.60
CA TYR A 48 2.23 16.84 39.17
C TYR A 48 1.60 15.67 39.93
N PHE A 49 1.64 14.47 39.36
CA PHE A 49 1.10 13.29 40.02
C PHE A 49 1.85 12.97 41.33
N GLN A 50 3.18 12.98 41.31
CA GLN A 50 3.99 12.66 42.50
C GLN A 50 3.81 13.66 43.63
N THR A 51 3.76 14.96 43.31
CA THR A 51 3.69 16.03 44.31
C THR A 51 2.28 16.23 44.88
N ARG A 52 1.23 15.92 44.13
CA ARG A 52 -0.16 16.29 44.48
C ARG A 52 -1.15 15.12 44.54
N SER A 53 -0.74 13.88 44.27
CA SER A 53 -1.69 12.74 44.29
C SER A 53 -2.19 12.35 45.68
N GLN A 54 -1.46 12.70 46.75
CA GLN A 54 -1.85 12.33 48.13
C GLN A 54 -3.14 13.01 48.60
N SER A 55 -3.47 14.18 48.03
CA SER A 55 -4.68 14.94 48.35
C SER A 55 -5.88 14.56 47.48
N LEU A 56 -5.73 13.65 46.51
CA LEU A 56 -6.83 13.24 45.63
C LEU A 56 -7.75 12.26 46.34
N GLN A 57 -9.06 12.39 46.08
CA GLN A 57 -10.02 11.34 46.40
C GLN A 57 -9.72 10.05 45.59
N GLN A 58 -10.22 8.90 46.04
CA GLN A 58 -9.92 7.61 45.39
C GLN A 58 -10.33 7.58 43.91
N SER A 59 -11.50 8.13 43.58
CA SER A 59 -12.00 8.25 42.19
C SER A 59 -11.09 9.13 41.31
N GLN A 60 -10.71 10.31 41.80
CA GLN A 60 -9.77 11.21 41.11
C GLN A 60 -8.38 10.58 40.95
N LEU A 61 -7.92 9.83 41.96
CA LEU A 61 -6.64 9.13 41.92
C LEU A 61 -6.64 8.02 40.85
N ILE A 62 -7.76 7.30 40.70
CA ILE A 62 -7.96 6.31 39.65
C ILE A 62 -7.89 6.98 38.27
N GLU A 63 -8.62 8.08 38.06
CA GLU A 63 -8.63 8.85 36.81
C GLU A 63 -7.23 9.40 36.46
N ALA A 64 -6.54 10.01 37.42
CA ALA A 64 -5.19 10.55 37.22
C ALA A 64 -4.17 9.45 36.84
N ARG A 65 -4.22 8.30 37.54
CA ARG A 65 -3.38 7.13 37.21
C ARG A 65 -3.69 6.56 35.84
N PHE A 66 -4.97 6.55 35.44
CA PHE A 66 -5.37 6.11 34.12
C PHE A 66 -4.72 6.97 33.04
N TYR A 67 -4.90 8.30 33.08
CA TYR A 67 -4.34 9.19 32.07
C TYR A 67 -2.81 9.13 32.00
N LEU A 68 -2.14 9.13 33.17
CA LEU A 68 -0.69 9.02 33.23
C LEU A 68 -0.19 7.67 32.67
N ALA A 69 -0.92 6.58 32.94
CA ALA A 69 -0.59 5.27 32.37
C ALA A 69 -0.73 5.24 30.85
N LEU A 70 -1.75 5.90 30.27
CA LEU A 70 -1.87 6.02 28.81
C LEU A 70 -0.65 6.73 28.20
N GLY A 71 -0.20 7.81 28.84
CA GLY A 71 1.01 8.53 28.44
C GLY A 71 2.24 7.62 28.44
N PHE A 72 2.46 6.86 29.52
CA PHE A 72 3.56 5.89 29.58
C PHE A 72 3.47 4.79 28.52
N VAL A 73 2.28 4.27 28.23
CA VAL A 73 2.10 3.27 27.16
C VAL A 73 2.48 3.85 25.79
N ARG A 74 2.12 5.12 25.51
CA ARG A 74 2.45 5.78 24.23
C ARG A 74 3.95 5.96 24.00
N ILE A 75 4.72 6.18 25.07
CA ILE A 75 6.19 6.29 25.00
C ILE A 75 6.91 4.96 25.29
N SER A 76 6.19 3.83 25.22
CA SER A 76 6.71 2.47 25.46
C SER A 76 7.29 2.23 26.86
N GLU A 77 6.85 2.96 27.87
CA GLU A 77 7.23 2.81 29.29
C GLU A 77 6.27 1.86 30.03
N TYR A 78 6.08 0.66 29.48
CA TYR A 78 5.02 -0.26 29.88
C TYR A 78 5.11 -0.73 31.32
N LYS A 79 6.31 -0.81 31.89
CA LYS A 79 6.51 -1.17 33.30
C LYS A 79 5.87 -0.14 34.23
N LYS A 80 6.07 1.16 33.96
CA LYS A 80 5.47 2.26 34.73
C LYS A 80 3.95 2.25 34.59
N ALA A 81 3.44 2.10 33.36
CA ALA A 81 2.01 1.99 33.11
C ALA A 81 1.37 0.82 33.86
N ARG A 82 2.00 -0.37 33.85
CA ARG A 82 1.51 -1.57 34.55
C ARG A 82 1.41 -1.35 36.05
N VAL A 83 2.36 -0.65 36.66
CA VAL A 83 2.32 -0.33 38.10
C VAL A 83 1.11 0.54 38.43
N LEU A 84 0.87 1.60 37.66
CA LEU A 84 -0.27 2.50 37.87
C LEU A 84 -1.62 1.80 37.69
N LEU A 85 -1.76 1.03 36.60
CA LEU A 85 -2.99 0.28 36.31
C LEU A 85 -3.23 -0.86 37.31
N GLY A 86 -2.16 -1.51 37.77
CA GLY A 86 -2.24 -2.51 38.84
C GLY A 86 -2.69 -1.90 40.18
N ALA A 87 -2.25 -0.67 40.48
CA ALA A 87 -2.74 0.07 41.66
C ALA A 87 -4.23 0.41 41.54
N ASN A 88 -4.70 0.81 40.35
CA ASN A 88 -6.13 1.03 40.08
C ASN A 88 -6.95 -0.25 40.26
N LEU A 89 -6.47 -1.38 39.74
CA LEU A 89 -7.16 -2.67 39.90
C LEU A 89 -7.29 -3.10 41.37
N LYS A 90 -6.29 -2.80 42.21
CA LYS A 90 -6.38 -3.07 43.67
C LYS A 90 -7.45 -2.23 44.36
N LEU A 91 -7.72 -1.02 43.87
CA LEU A 91 -8.75 -0.14 44.41
C LEU A 91 -10.18 -0.53 43.99
N LYS A 92 -10.35 -1.35 42.94
CA LYS A 92 -11.65 -1.84 42.45
C LYS A 92 -12.55 -2.41 43.56
N ARG A 93 -12.00 -3.02 44.61
CA ARG A 93 -12.78 -3.59 45.73
C ARG A 93 -13.35 -2.52 46.68
N LYS A 94 -12.75 -1.34 46.72
CA LYS A 94 -13.10 -0.25 47.63
C LYS A 94 -13.91 0.85 46.93
N GLU A 95 -13.74 0.98 45.62
CA GLU A 95 -14.39 1.98 44.80
C GLU A 95 -15.13 1.28 43.66
N SER A 96 -16.46 1.33 43.72
CA SER A 96 -17.37 0.63 42.79
C SER A 96 -18.27 1.58 42.00
N SER A 97 -18.02 2.90 42.03
CA SER A 97 -18.74 3.82 41.16
C SER A 97 -18.52 3.45 39.68
N PRO A 98 -19.57 3.50 38.84
CA PRO A 98 -19.43 3.16 37.42
C PRO A 98 -18.35 3.99 36.71
N LEU A 99 -18.18 5.27 37.06
CA LEU A 99 -17.12 6.11 36.48
C LEU A 99 -15.70 5.61 36.82
N SER A 100 -15.46 5.19 38.06
CA SER A 100 -14.16 4.64 38.46
C SER A 100 -13.91 3.27 37.81
N LEU A 101 -14.95 2.44 37.70
CA LEU A 101 -14.88 1.16 36.99
C LEU A 101 -14.55 1.36 35.50
N PHE A 102 -15.13 2.37 34.85
CA PHE A 102 -14.75 2.74 33.48
C PHE A 102 -13.24 2.95 33.36
N PHE A 103 -12.64 3.82 34.17
CA PHE A 103 -11.21 4.12 34.07
C PHE A 103 -10.32 2.91 34.36
N ILE A 104 -10.71 2.05 35.31
CA ILE A 104 -10.01 0.80 35.61
C ILE A 104 -10.04 -0.12 34.38
N TYR A 105 -11.23 -0.42 33.86
CA TYR A 105 -11.38 -1.37 32.76
C TYR A 105 -10.83 -0.84 31.44
N GLN A 106 -11.04 0.44 31.14
CA GLN A 106 -10.50 1.09 29.94
C GLN A 106 -8.97 1.07 29.97
N GLY A 107 -8.35 1.37 31.13
CA GLY A 107 -6.90 1.31 31.27
C GLY A 107 -6.33 -0.10 31.07
N LEU A 108 -6.99 -1.11 31.65
CA LEU A 108 -6.62 -2.51 31.46
C LEU A 108 -6.76 -2.96 30.01
N ALA A 109 -7.87 -2.61 29.36
CA ALA A 109 -8.12 -2.92 27.96
C ALA A 109 -7.05 -2.29 27.06
N PHE A 110 -6.74 -1.01 27.28
CA PHE A 110 -5.74 -0.27 26.50
C PHE A 110 -4.34 -0.88 26.65
N TYR A 111 -3.94 -1.20 27.88
CA TYR A 111 -2.67 -1.87 28.12
C TYR A 111 -2.60 -3.24 27.45
N ARG A 112 -3.69 -4.04 27.54
CA ARG A 112 -3.78 -5.37 26.92
C ARG A 112 -3.77 -5.33 25.40
N TYR A 113 -4.41 -4.32 24.79
CA TYR A 113 -4.34 -4.10 23.35
C TYR A 113 -2.88 -4.03 22.88
N PHE A 114 -2.08 -3.22 23.57
CA PHE A 114 -0.67 -3.05 23.23
C PHE A 114 0.23 -4.22 23.61
N CYS A 115 -0.15 -5.04 24.58
CA CYS A 115 0.53 -6.31 24.89
C CYS A 115 0.09 -7.47 23.97
N GLY A 116 -0.78 -7.25 22.98
CA GLY A 116 -1.28 -8.30 22.09
C GLY A 116 -2.28 -9.27 22.75
N ARG A 117 -2.83 -8.94 23.92
CA ARG A 117 -3.81 -9.77 24.65
C ARG A 117 -5.23 -9.35 24.31
N TRP A 118 -5.60 -9.49 23.04
CA TRP A 118 -6.79 -8.84 22.48
C TRP A 118 -8.11 -9.40 23.01
N ASP A 119 -8.26 -10.71 23.17
CA ASP A 119 -9.51 -11.31 23.66
C ASP A 119 -9.87 -10.79 25.07
N ILE A 120 -8.91 -10.88 25.99
CA ILE A 120 -9.04 -10.38 27.37
C ILE A 120 -9.10 -8.83 27.40
N GLY A 121 -8.49 -8.18 26.41
CA GLY A 121 -8.62 -6.75 26.20
C GLY A 121 -10.06 -6.36 25.85
N LEU A 122 -10.69 -7.12 24.94
CA LEU A 122 -12.05 -6.89 24.44
C LEU A 122 -13.08 -7.06 25.55
N GLU A 123 -12.95 -8.10 26.38
CA GLU A 123 -13.80 -8.27 27.57
C GLU A 123 -13.75 -7.04 28.48
N SER A 124 -12.55 -6.48 28.71
CA SER A 124 -12.43 -5.27 29.54
C SER A 124 -12.91 -4.01 28.84
N ALA A 125 -12.76 -3.91 27.52
CA ALA A 125 -13.29 -2.79 26.76
C ALA A 125 -14.83 -2.79 26.77
N GLU A 126 -15.47 -3.97 26.76
CA GLU A 126 -16.91 -4.12 26.93
C GLU A 126 -17.36 -3.67 28.32
N LEU A 127 -16.69 -4.13 29.39
CA LEU A 127 -17.00 -3.70 30.76
C LEU A 127 -16.80 -2.19 30.95
N ALA A 128 -15.78 -1.60 30.30
CA ALA A 128 -15.59 -0.16 30.27
C ALA A 128 -16.76 0.55 29.59
N PHE A 129 -17.19 0.08 28.42
CA PHE A 129 -18.33 0.66 27.70
C PHE A 129 -19.62 0.63 28.53
N GLN A 130 -19.93 -0.51 29.17
CA GLN A 130 -21.09 -0.63 30.06
C GLN A 130 -20.99 0.36 31.24
N SER A 131 -19.81 0.45 31.87
CA SER A 131 -19.59 1.39 32.97
C SER A 131 -19.74 2.86 32.54
N ALA A 132 -19.38 3.18 31.29
CA ALA A 132 -19.56 4.52 30.69
C ALA A 132 -21.04 4.81 30.38
N LEU A 133 -21.83 3.80 30.01
CA LEU A 133 -23.28 3.94 29.85
C LEU A 133 -23.94 4.23 31.20
N GLU A 134 -23.65 3.42 32.22
CA GLU A 134 -24.22 3.54 33.57
C GLU A 134 -23.87 4.87 34.26
N SER A 135 -22.70 5.44 33.96
CA SER A 135 -22.27 6.75 34.49
C SER A 135 -22.68 7.94 33.62
N GLU A 136 -23.42 7.70 32.53
CA GLU A 136 -23.77 8.72 31.53
C GLU A 136 -22.53 9.49 31.00
N PHE A 137 -21.38 8.80 30.93
CA PHE A 137 -20.10 9.41 30.64
C PHE A 137 -19.77 9.39 29.14
N ASP A 138 -20.24 10.40 28.39
CA ASP A 138 -20.10 10.43 26.92
C ASP A 138 -18.67 10.34 26.41
N TYR A 139 -17.73 11.04 27.05
CA TYR A 139 -16.30 10.91 26.69
C TYR A 139 -15.79 9.48 26.90
N GLY A 140 -16.28 8.78 27.94
CA GLY A 140 -15.97 7.37 28.16
C GLY A 140 -16.54 6.45 27.10
N LYS A 141 -17.77 6.72 26.62
CA LYS A 141 -18.40 5.98 25.51
C LYS A 141 -17.58 6.09 24.22
N VAL A 142 -17.05 7.28 23.92
CA VAL A 142 -16.14 7.49 22.78
C VAL A 142 -14.89 6.60 22.91
N LEU A 143 -14.16 6.72 24.03
CA LEU A 143 -12.88 6.01 24.23
C LEU A 143 -13.04 4.48 24.24
N SER A 144 -14.11 3.99 24.84
CA SER A 144 -14.36 2.54 24.92
C SER A 144 -14.86 1.99 23.59
N SER A 145 -15.69 2.72 22.83
CA SER A 145 -16.08 2.33 21.47
C SER A 145 -14.88 2.30 20.51
N ASP A 146 -14.00 3.31 20.59
CA ASP A 146 -12.76 3.36 19.81
C ASP A 146 -11.88 2.13 20.06
N LEU A 147 -11.59 1.86 21.35
CA LEU A 147 -10.76 0.73 21.74
C LEU A 147 -11.39 -0.63 21.41
N ARG A 148 -12.72 -0.79 21.58
CA ARG A 148 -13.46 -2.00 21.14
C ARG A 148 -13.30 -2.20 19.65
N GLY A 149 -13.41 -1.14 18.86
CA GLY A 149 -13.22 -1.16 17.42
C GLY A 149 -11.86 -1.72 17.02
N HIS A 150 -10.77 -1.19 17.59
CA HIS A 150 -9.42 -1.71 17.39
C HIS A 150 -9.27 -3.17 17.80
N LEU A 151 -9.76 -3.55 18.99
CA LEU A 151 -9.66 -4.92 19.51
C LEU A 151 -10.42 -5.91 18.63
N LEU A 152 -11.63 -5.57 18.18
CA LEU A 152 -12.46 -6.38 17.28
C LEU A 152 -11.74 -6.64 15.94
N VAL A 153 -11.10 -5.61 15.36
CA VAL A 153 -10.29 -5.80 14.15
C VAL A 153 -9.14 -6.78 14.40
N GLN A 154 -8.44 -6.67 15.53
CA GLN A 154 -7.33 -7.56 15.83
C GLN A 154 -7.77 -9.03 16.00
N VAL A 155 -8.92 -9.26 16.63
CA VAL A 155 -9.53 -10.61 16.75
C VAL A 155 -10.27 -11.06 15.47
N GLN A 156 -10.08 -10.35 14.35
CA GLN A 156 -10.62 -10.68 13.02
C GLN A 156 -12.13 -10.51 12.86
N ASN A 157 -12.78 -9.78 13.77
CA ASN A 157 -14.16 -9.32 13.60
C ASN A 157 -14.16 -7.90 12.99
N VAL A 158 -13.77 -7.82 11.72
CA VAL A 158 -13.45 -6.57 11.02
C VAL A 158 -14.69 -5.68 10.89
N ASP A 159 -15.82 -6.24 10.46
CA ASP A 159 -17.04 -5.47 10.22
C ASP A 159 -17.55 -4.84 11.52
N ASP A 160 -17.58 -5.59 12.63
CA ASP A 160 -17.96 -5.05 13.94
C ASP A 160 -16.94 -4.03 14.45
N GLY A 161 -15.65 -4.27 14.19
CA GLY A 161 -14.60 -3.32 14.55
C GLY A 161 -14.77 -1.98 13.83
N LEU A 162 -15.01 -2.00 12.52
CA LEU A 162 -15.29 -0.80 11.74
C LEU A 162 -16.58 -0.10 12.18
N ARG A 163 -17.63 -0.86 12.52
CA ARG A 163 -18.88 -0.29 13.09
C ARG A 163 -18.62 0.45 14.41
N ASN A 164 -17.83 -0.14 15.31
CA ASN A 164 -17.49 0.48 16.60
C ASN A 164 -16.60 1.72 16.45
N LEU A 165 -15.65 1.73 15.50
CA LEU A 165 -14.85 2.92 15.20
C LEU A 165 -15.71 4.04 14.60
N LYS A 166 -16.66 3.70 13.72
CA LYS A 166 -17.61 4.68 13.17
C LYS A 166 -18.49 5.27 14.26
N GLN A 167 -19.01 4.45 15.17
CA GLN A 167 -19.74 4.91 16.34
C GLN A 167 -18.88 5.83 17.22
N ALA A 168 -17.62 5.47 17.46
CA ALA A 168 -16.70 6.31 18.23
C ALA A 168 -16.48 7.68 17.58
N HIS A 169 -16.31 7.72 16.25
CA HIS A 169 -16.20 8.95 15.48
C HIS A 169 -17.45 9.84 15.62
N GLU A 170 -18.64 9.27 15.41
CA GLU A 170 -19.92 9.99 15.53
C GLU A 170 -20.11 10.58 16.94
N LEU A 171 -19.80 9.80 17.98
CA LEU A 171 -19.82 10.27 19.37
C LEU A 171 -18.78 11.36 19.63
N ALA A 172 -17.57 11.25 19.06
CA ALA A 172 -16.51 12.26 19.21
C ALA A 172 -16.92 13.61 18.59
N VAL A 173 -17.56 13.58 17.42
CA VAL A 173 -18.14 14.77 16.76
C VAL A 173 -19.22 15.39 17.64
N LEU A 174 -20.11 14.58 18.22
CA LEU A 174 -21.19 15.05 19.09
C LEU A 174 -20.65 15.82 20.31
N ILE A 175 -19.59 15.31 20.96
CA ILE A 175 -18.95 15.98 22.09
C ILE A 175 -17.95 17.08 21.67
N LYS A 176 -17.85 17.39 20.37
CA LYS A 176 -16.95 18.38 19.78
C LYS A 176 -15.46 18.11 20.06
N ASN A 177 -15.07 16.84 20.17
CA ASN A 177 -13.67 16.43 20.28
C ASN A 177 -13.09 16.14 18.89
N LYS A 178 -12.59 17.19 18.24
CA LYS A 178 -12.00 17.08 16.90
C LYS A 178 -10.82 16.10 16.85
N ALA A 179 -9.94 16.13 17.85
CA ALA A 179 -8.74 15.29 17.88
C ALA A 179 -9.09 13.78 17.87
N ILE A 180 -10.07 13.35 18.66
CA ILE A 180 -10.51 11.96 18.67
C ILE A 180 -11.31 11.62 17.41
N ALA A 181 -12.14 12.54 16.90
CA ALA A 181 -12.86 12.34 15.65
C ALA A 181 -11.90 12.11 14.47
N ASP A 182 -10.83 12.90 14.39
CA ASP A 182 -9.78 12.75 13.37
C ASP A 182 -9.02 11.42 13.52
N ALA A 183 -8.63 11.06 14.75
CA ALA A 183 -7.91 9.82 15.02
C ALA A 183 -8.74 8.56 14.71
N THR A 184 -10.04 8.57 15.02
CA THR A 184 -10.97 7.46 14.72
C THR A 184 -11.23 7.34 13.22
N GLU A 185 -11.40 8.46 12.51
CA GLU A 185 -11.53 8.46 11.04
C GLU A 185 -10.27 7.90 10.36
N ILE A 186 -9.09 8.24 10.87
CA ILE A 186 -7.83 7.75 10.32
C ILE A 186 -7.64 6.26 10.58
N SER A 187 -8.07 5.79 11.75
CA SER A 187 -8.09 4.36 12.06
C SER A 187 -9.05 3.61 11.13
N LEU A 188 -10.23 4.15 10.85
CA LEU A 188 -11.16 3.60 9.85
C LEU A 188 -10.51 3.52 8.47
N LEU A 189 -9.95 4.62 7.96
CA LEU A 189 -9.31 4.66 6.65
C LEU A 189 -8.14 3.67 6.56
N THR A 190 -7.34 3.57 7.62
CA THR A 190 -6.20 2.65 7.68
C THR A 190 -6.66 1.20 7.65
N TYR A 191 -7.66 0.83 8.45
CA TYR A 191 -8.21 -0.53 8.40
C TYR A 191 -8.90 -0.83 7.07
N GLU A 192 -9.71 0.10 6.53
CA GLU A 192 -10.28 -0.07 5.19
C GLU A 192 -9.18 -0.35 4.15
N ALA A 193 -8.06 0.38 4.22
CA ALA A 193 -6.91 0.19 3.35
C ALA A 193 -6.19 -1.15 3.59
N GLU A 194 -6.04 -1.59 4.84
CA GLU A 194 -5.46 -2.89 5.26
C GLU A 194 -6.27 -4.08 4.79
N PHE A 195 -7.59 -3.96 4.78
CA PHE A 195 -8.50 -5.02 4.38
C PHE A 195 -8.92 -4.92 2.89
N GLY A 196 -8.43 -3.92 2.17
CA GLY A 196 -8.59 -3.77 0.73
C GLY A 196 -9.96 -3.23 0.30
N PHE A 197 -10.64 -2.52 1.19
CA PHE A 197 -11.86 -1.78 0.88
C PHE A 197 -11.53 -0.57 -0.02
N HIS A 198 -12.45 -0.24 -0.92
CA HIS A 198 -12.37 0.92 -1.81
C HIS A 198 -11.00 1.10 -2.52
N SER A 199 -10.38 0.00 -2.97
CA SER A 199 -8.97 -0.01 -3.41
C SER A 199 -8.60 1.05 -4.46
N GLN A 200 -9.52 1.43 -5.35
CA GLN A 200 -9.29 2.44 -6.37
C GLN A 200 -9.26 3.88 -5.83
N GLN A 201 -10.02 4.17 -4.78
CA GLN A 201 -10.15 5.52 -4.20
C GLN A 201 -9.30 5.70 -2.93
N MET A 202 -8.83 4.61 -2.33
CA MET A 202 -8.20 4.62 -1.01
C MET A 202 -6.99 5.56 -0.91
N ILE A 203 -6.11 5.59 -1.92
CA ILE A 203 -4.96 6.51 -1.93
C ILE A 203 -5.43 7.96 -1.86
N HIS A 204 -6.42 8.33 -2.68
CA HIS A 204 -6.94 9.68 -2.70
C HIS A 204 -7.55 10.07 -1.35
N LYS A 205 -8.31 9.17 -0.72
CA LYS A 205 -8.87 9.38 0.62
C LYS A 205 -7.76 9.62 1.66
N LEU A 206 -6.73 8.77 1.68
CA LEU A 206 -5.60 8.89 2.60
C LEU A 206 -4.79 10.19 2.36
N GLU A 207 -4.53 10.55 1.10
CA GLU A 207 -3.81 11.78 0.73
C GLU A 207 -4.60 13.03 1.12
N ASN A 208 -5.92 13.05 0.91
CA ASN A 208 -6.76 14.17 1.33
C ASN A 208 -6.74 14.31 2.84
N LYS A 209 -6.94 13.21 3.58
CA LYS A 209 -6.89 13.24 5.04
C LYS A 209 -5.54 13.72 5.56
N LEU A 210 -4.43 13.31 4.94
CA LEU A 210 -3.09 13.78 5.29
C LEU A 210 -2.91 15.30 5.09
N LYS A 211 -3.55 15.89 4.08
CA LYS A 211 -3.52 17.33 3.83
C LYS A 211 -4.35 18.12 4.85
N ASP A 212 -5.43 17.52 5.35
CA ASP A 212 -6.35 18.15 6.31
C ASP A 212 -5.81 18.13 7.75
N LEU A 213 -4.79 17.32 8.03
CA LEU A 213 -4.16 17.24 9.35
C LEU A 213 -3.31 18.46 9.69
N GLU A 214 -3.45 18.92 10.93
CA GLU A 214 -2.59 19.95 11.50
C GLU A 214 -1.12 19.48 11.55
N GLU A 215 -0.17 20.39 11.29
CA GLU A 215 1.25 20.05 11.26
C GLU A 215 1.77 19.50 12.60
N SER A 216 1.15 19.91 13.72
CA SER A 216 1.50 19.41 15.05
C SER A 216 1.04 17.98 15.33
N ASP A 217 0.16 17.39 14.52
CA ASP A 217 -0.30 16.01 14.69
C ASP A 217 0.67 15.00 14.06
N THR A 218 1.90 14.98 14.57
CA THR A 218 3.01 14.28 13.92
C THR A 218 2.88 12.77 13.96
N TYR A 219 2.31 12.21 15.03
CA TYR A 219 2.05 10.77 15.17
C TYR A 219 1.04 10.26 14.14
N THR A 220 -0.05 11.00 13.94
CA THR A 220 -1.10 10.58 13.01
C THR A 220 -0.66 10.77 11.57
N ARG A 221 0.05 11.88 11.28
CA ARG A 221 0.69 12.11 9.98
C ARG A 221 1.66 10.98 9.61
N SER A 222 2.53 10.56 10.54
CA SER A 222 3.48 9.47 10.27
C SER A 222 2.77 8.14 10.02
N THR A 223 1.68 7.84 10.73
CA THR A 223 0.82 6.67 10.46
C THR A 223 0.25 6.69 9.04
N LEU A 224 -0.34 7.82 8.61
CA LEU A 224 -0.89 7.94 7.24
C LEU A 224 0.19 7.82 6.17
N LEU A 225 1.37 8.41 6.38
CA LEU A 225 2.50 8.29 5.46
C LEU A 225 2.98 6.84 5.31
N LEU A 226 3.08 6.11 6.43
CA LEU A 226 3.46 4.69 6.44
C LEU A 226 2.42 3.81 5.72
N GLU A 227 1.13 4.13 5.85
CA GLU A 227 0.06 3.43 5.16
C GLU A 227 0.00 3.78 3.66
N LEU A 228 0.16 5.06 3.30
CA LEU A 228 0.31 5.50 1.90
C LEU A 228 1.50 4.81 1.23
N ALA A 229 2.65 4.73 1.91
CA ALA A 229 3.80 3.98 1.44
C ALA A 229 3.45 2.51 1.20
N ARG A 230 2.73 1.85 2.11
CA ARG A 230 2.27 0.46 1.92
C ARG A 230 1.34 0.33 0.71
N GLN A 231 0.36 1.23 0.56
CA GLN A 231 -0.57 1.22 -0.56
C GLN A 231 0.15 1.41 -1.91
N GLN A 232 1.07 2.36 -2.00
CA GLN A 232 1.85 2.58 -3.21
C GLN A 232 2.78 1.41 -3.54
N MET A 233 3.31 0.75 -2.50
CA MET A 233 4.13 -0.45 -2.67
C MET A 233 3.33 -1.59 -3.30
N LEU A 234 2.10 -1.83 -2.85
CA LEU A 234 1.20 -2.83 -3.45
C LEU A 234 0.88 -2.55 -4.93
N ARG A 235 0.99 -1.29 -5.37
CA ARG A 235 0.81 -0.83 -6.75
C ARG A 235 2.11 -0.82 -7.57
N GLY A 236 3.23 -1.23 -6.96
CA GLY A 236 4.55 -1.22 -7.60
C GLY A 236 5.08 0.19 -7.89
N GLN A 237 4.74 1.20 -7.07
CA GLN A 237 5.19 2.60 -7.25
C GLN A 237 6.37 2.96 -6.32
N VAL A 238 7.51 2.31 -6.51
CA VAL A 238 8.71 2.39 -5.65
C VAL A 238 9.19 3.83 -5.43
N SER A 239 9.18 4.68 -6.46
CA SER A 239 9.63 6.08 -6.33
C SER A 239 8.74 6.88 -5.35
N ILE A 240 7.42 6.67 -5.43
CA ILE A 240 6.46 7.33 -4.55
C ILE A 240 6.55 6.77 -3.12
N VAL A 241 6.76 5.45 -2.99
CA VAL A 241 6.99 4.81 -1.68
C VAL A 241 8.15 5.47 -0.95
N LYS A 242 9.30 5.65 -1.61
CA LYS A 242 10.48 6.29 -1.00
C LYS A 242 10.16 7.69 -0.48
N LYS A 243 9.48 8.51 -1.28
CA LYS A 243 9.06 9.85 -0.88
C LYS A 243 8.26 9.85 0.44
N TYR A 244 7.26 8.98 0.56
CA TYR A 244 6.48 8.89 1.80
C TYR A 244 7.28 8.33 2.98
N LEU A 245 8.16 7.35 2.74
CA LEU A 245 9.01 6.81 3.80
C LEU A 245 10.06 7.82 4.28
N ASP A 246 10.61 8.65 3.39
CA ASP A 246 11.56 9.72 3.75
C ASP A 246 10.85 10.78 4.62
N GLU A 247 9.64 11.21 4.24
CA GLU A 247 8.83 12.13 5.03
C GLU A 247 8.45 11.54 6.40
N ALA A 248 8.04 10.26 6.43
CA ALA A 248 7.74 9.56 7.68
C ALA A 248 8.98 9.42 8.57
N SER A 249 10.16 9.16 7.98
CA SER A 249 11.43 9.04 8.70
C SER A 249 11.75 10.32 9.46
N TYR A 250 11.62 11.47 8.80
CA TYR A 250 11.85 12.77 9.43
C TYR A 250 11.01 12.94 10.71
N LEU A 251 9.69 12.71 10.61
CA LEU A 251 8.78 12.85 11.75
C LEU A 251 9.10 11.82 12.86
N ILE A 252 9.23 10.55 12.50
CA ILE A 252 9.37 9.46 13.48
C ILE A 252 10.66 9.61 14.30
N TYR A 253 11.78 9.96 13.65
CA TYR A 253 13.05 10.15 14.35
C TYR A 253 13.07 11.44 15.17
N MET A 254 12.48 12.52 14.66
CA MET A 254 12.38 13.80 15.40
C MET A 254 11.61 13.63 16.72
N TYR A 255 10.53 12.86 16.73
CA TYR A 255 9.67 12.67 17.90
C TYR A 255 9.90 11.34 18.64
N ARG A 256 10.93 10.56 18.27
CA ARG A 256 11.35 9.30 18.93
C ARG A 256 10.22 8.28 19.11
N GLN A 257 9.40 8.11 18.08
CA GLN A 257 8.24 7.21 18.10
C GLN A 257 8.65 5.75 17.85
N ARG A 258 9.20 5.06 18.89
CA ARG A 258 9.86 3.73 18.76
C ARG A 258 9.07 2.66 18.02
N ARG A 259 7.75 2.57 18.25
CA ARG A 259 6.90 1.59 17.53
C ARG A 259 6.72 1.92 16.05
N GLN A 260 6.53 3.20 15.74
CA GLN A 260 6.46 3.63 14.34
C GLN A 260 7.82 3.53 13.67
N GLU A 261 8.92 3.68 14.41
CA GLU A 261 10.28 3.39 13.94
C GLU A 261 10.43 1.93 13.53
N ALA A 262 9.94 0.97 14.33
CA ALA A 262 9.92 -0.43 13.95
C ALA A 262 9.09 -0.66 12.66
N ILE A 263 7.91 -0.06 12.56
CA ILE A 263 7.04 -0.17 11.36
C ILE A 263 7.73 0.46 10.13
N LEU A 264 8.34 1.64 10.28
CA LEU A 264 9.11 2.33 9.25
C LEU A 264 10.25 1.45 8.73
N ASN A 265 11.04 0.89 9.64
CA ASN A 265 12.13 -0.04 9.30
C ASN A 265 11.59 -1.29 8.60
N MET A 266 10.43 -1.83 9.00
CA MET A 266 9.79 -2.94 8.28
C MET A 266 9.36 -2.54 6.85
N ARG A 267 8.89 -1.30 6.64
CA ARG A 267 8.51 -0.81 5.30
C ARG A 267 9.74 -0.64 4.41
N TRP A 268 10.82 -0.06 4.93
CA TRP A 268 12.10 0.01 4.22
C TRP A 268 12.64 -1.39 3.91
N SER A 269 12.60 -2.29 4.88
CA SER A 269 13.01 -3.68 4.70
C SER A 269 12.22 -4.36 3.58
N TYR A 270 10.90 -4.23 3.58
CA TYR A 270 10.07 -4.85 2.55
C TYR A 270 10.28 -4.20 1.18
N LEU A 271 10.52 -2.88 1.11
CA LEU A 271 10.93 -2.20 -0.12
C LEU A 271 12.22 -2.80 -0.70
N HIS A 272 13.26 -2.94 0.12
CA HIS A 272 14.52 -3.56 -0.32
C HIS A 272 14.34 -5.03 -0.69
N TYR A 273 13.47 -5.76 0.01
CA TYR A 273 13.12 -7.14 -0.35
C TYR A 273 12.51 -7.23 -1.75
N ILE A 274 11.54 -6.36 -2.09
CA ILE A 274 10.92 -6.37 -3.42
C ILE A 274 11.82 -5.79 -4.51
N SER A 275 12.85 -5.02 -4.14
CA SER A 275 13.95 -4.63 -5.03
C SER A 275 15.02 -5.72 -5.21
N GLY A 276 14.98 -6.75 -4.35
CA GLY A 276 15.92 -7.86 -4.32
C GLY A 276 17.26 -7.55 -3.66
N ASP A 277 17.35 -6.47 -2.90
CA ASP A 277 18.49 -6.07 -2.07
C ASP A 277 18.37 -6.69 -0.68
N TYR A 278 18.41 -8.03 -0.64
CA TYR A 278 18.06 -8.81 0.54
C TYR A 278 18.94 -8.54 1.78
N TYR A 279 20.23 -8.22 1.61
CA TYR A 279 21.10 -7.87 2.74
C TYR A 279 20.70 -6.53 3.37
N GLN A 280 20.37 -5.53 2.56
CA GLN A 280 19.85 -4.26 3.06
C GLN A 280 18.49 -4.45 3.73
N ALA A 281 17.63 -5.30 3.14
CA ALA A 281 16.36 -5.68 3.75
C ALA A 281 16.56 -6.30 5.15
N LEU A 282 17.54 -7.20 5.29
CA LEU A 282 17.88 -7.84 6.56
C LEU A 282 18.42 -6.83 7.59
N SER A 283 19.26 -5.88 7.17
CA SER A 283 19.74 -4.81 8.05
C SER A 283 18.59 -3.99 8.64
N PHE A 284 17.61 -3.62 7.81
CA PHE A 284 16.42 -2.91 8.30
C PHE A 284 15.52 -3.77 9.21
N VAL A 285 15.40 -5.08 8.96
CA VAL A 285 14.72 -6.00 9.90
C VAL A 285 15.39 -5.98 11.27
N GLN A 286 16.72 -6.06 11.30
CA GLN A 286 17.48 -6.02 12.56
C GLN A 286 17.31 -4.68 13.28
N SER A 287 17.29 -3.56 12.55
CA SER A 287 16.99 -2.25 13.11
C SER A 287 15.57 -2.20 13.68
N ALA A 288 14.57 -2.73 12.96
CA ALA A 288 13.20 -2.81 13.47
C ALA A 288 13.12 -3.59 14.78
N MET A 289 13.84 -4.72 14.89
CA MET A 289 13.89 -5.55 16.09
C MET A 289 14.49 -4.79 17.29
N LYS A 290 15.55 -4.01 17.06
CA LYS A 290 16.20 -3.20 18.12
C LYS A 290 15.31 -2.08 18.67
N SER A 291 14.34 -1.61 17.89
CA SER A 291 13.42 -0.56 18.31
C SER A 291 12.28 -1.08 19.22
N LEU A 292 12.09 -2.40 19.34
CA LEU A 292 11.01 -3.01 20.11
C LEU A 292 11.33 -3.18 21.61
N ASP A 293 10.28 -3.13 22.44
CA ASP A 293 10.28 -3.75 23.76
C ASP A 293 9.75 -5.19 23.63
N LEU A 294 10.66 -6.17 23.64
CA LEU A 294 10.34 -7.59 23.45
C LEU A 294 9.43 -8.17 24.54
N GLN A 295 9.18 -7.47 25.65
CA GLN A 295 8.23 -7.92 26.68
C GLN A 295 6.78 -7.54 26.37
N VAL A 296 6.56 -6.67 25.38
CA VAL A 296 5.24 -6.10 25.09
C VAL A 296 4.92 -6.14 23.60
N ASP A 297 5.89 -5.89 22.74
CA ASP A 297 5.72 -5.72 21.30
C ASP A 297 5.65 -7.05 20.52
N HIS A 298 5.11 -8.10 21.13
CA HIS A 298 5.09 -9.46 20.57
C HIS A 298 4.45 -9.54 19.17
N ILE A 299 3.44 -8.72 18.90
CA ILE A 299 2.76 -8.70 17.58
C ILE A 299 3.65 -8.11 16.50
N LEU A 300 4.34 -7.01 16.79
CA LEU A 300 5.32 -6.43 15.87
C LEU A 300 6.52 -7.36 15.71
N GLU A 301 6.98 -7.97 16.81
CA GLU A 301 8.05 -8.96 16.80
C GLU A 301 7.71 -10.12 15.85
N LEU A 302 6.53 -10.72 15.97
CA LEU A 302 6.07 -11.79 15.07
C LEU A 302 6.04 -11.34 13.60
N ALA A 303 5.61 -10.10 13.33
CA ALA A 303 5.60 -9.57 11.98
C ALA A 303 7.01 -9.34 11.41
N ILE A 304 7.96 -8.87 12.25
CA ILE A 304 9.38 -8.71 11.90
C ILE A 304 10.00 -10.08 11.63
N LEU A 305 9.81 -11.07 12.51
CA LEU A 305 10.31 -12.43 12.32
C LEU A 305 9.74 -13.07 11.04
N GLY A 306 8.47 -12.83 10.73
CA GLY A 306 7.85 -13.30 9.48
C GLY A 306 8.48 -12.66 8.23
N LEU A 307 8.90 -11.40 8.30
CA LEU A 307 9.63 -10.73 7.21
C LEU A 307 11.08 -11.20 7.13
N GLU A 308 11.75 -11.38 8.27
CA GLU A 308 13.11 -11.96 8.36
C GLU A 308 13.14 -13.33 7.69
N LEU A 309 12.18 -14.19 8.03
CA LEU A 309 12.04 -15.52 7.47
C LEU A 309 11.96 -15.48 5.93
N LYS A 310 11.15 -14.58 5.36
CA LYS A 310 11.08 -14.38 3.90
C LYS A 310 12.42 -13.98 3.29
N ILE A 311 13.16 -13.09 3.96
CA ILE A 311 14.45 -12.58 3.49
C ILE A 311 15.51 -13.67 3.54
N VAL A 312 15.66 -14.38 4.67
CA VAL A 312 16.68 -15.42 4.84
C VAL A 312 16.43 -16.61 3.92
N THR A 313 15.16 -16.95 3.63
CA THR A 313 14.83 -17.95 2.61
C THR A 313 15.31 -17.53 1.22
N ARG A 314 15.23 -16.24 0.85
CA ARG A 314 15.79 -15.74 -0.42
C ARG A 314 17.31 -15.73 -0.43
N LEU A 315 17.95 -15.55 0.72
CA LEU A 315 19.40 -15.63 0.90
C LEU A 315 19.92 -17.08 1.03
N ASN A 316 19.04 -18.09 1.09
CA ASN A 316 19.37 -19.50 1.32
C ASN A 316 20.14 -19.77 2.64
N ILE A 317 19.82 -19.05 3.72
CA ILE A 317 20.46 -19.24 5.03
C ILE A 317 19.64 -20.27 5.84
N ALA A 318 19.89 -21.56 5.60
CA ALA A 318 19.06 -22.67 6.10
C ALA A 318 19.00 -22.79 7.64
N SER A 319 20.12 -22.53 8.34
CA SER A 319 20.17 -22.59 9.82
C SER A 319 19.23 -21.57 10.44
N ARG A 320 19.39 -20.28 10.09
CA ARG A 320 18.55 -19.20 10.59
C ARG A 320 17.08 -19.36 10.18
N GLN A 321 16.82 -19.88 8.98
CA GLN A 321 15.45 -20.20 8.56
C GLN A 321 14.77 -21.18 9.52
N SER A 322 15.49 -22.22 9.96
CA SER A 322 14.93 -23.25 10.84
C SER A 322 14.67 -22.73 12.25
N GLU A 323 15.59 -21.90 12.77
CA GLU A 323 15.43 -21.17 14.04
C GLU A 323 14.18 -20.27 14.00
N LEU A 324 14.03 -19.45 12.97
CA LEU A 324 12.91 -18.52 12.84
C LEU A 324 11.56 -19.22 12.76
N VAL A 325 11.48 -20.35 12.06
CA VAL A 325 10.25 -21.17 12.02
C VAL A 325 9.89 -21.67 13.43
N HIS A 326 10.88 -22.12 14.19
CA HIS A 326 10.68 -22.56 15.57
C HIS A 326 10.26 -21.40 16.50
N GLU A 327 10.96 -20.27 16.45
CA GLU A 327 10.65 -19.07 17.22
C GLU A 327 9.22 -18.57 16.93
N LEU A 328 8.84 -18.49 15.65
CA LEU A 328 7.50 -18.11 15.23
C LEU A 328 6.46 -19.09 15.76
N ALA A 329 6.68 -20.41 15.68
CA ALA A 329 5.74 -21.42 16.17
C ALA A 329 5.51 -21.30 17.69
N GLN A 330 6.58 -21.12 18.46
CA GLN A 330 6.49 -20.94 19.92
C GLN A 330 5.71 -19.67 20.28
N LYS A 331 6.11 -18.52 19.74
CA LYS A 331 5.47 -17.23 20.06
C LYS A 331 4.02 -17.16 19.59
N ASN A 332 3.72 -17.76 18.45
CA ASN A 332 2.38 -17.80 17.89
C ASN A 332 1.38 -18.60 18.77
N THR A 333 1.87 -19.51 19.61
CA THR A 333 1.00 -20.24 20.56
C THR A 333 0.43 -19.32 21.65
N HIS A 334 1.18 -18.30 22.05
CA HIS A 334 0.81 -17.42 23.17
C HIS A 334 0.31 -16.04 22.74
N PHE A 335 0.81 -15.53 21.62
CA PHE A 335 0.55 -14.17 21.15
C PHE A 335 0.05 -14.13 19.70
N GLY A 336 -0.05 -15.30 19.07
CA GLY A 336 -0.36 -15.41 17.66
C GLY A 336 -1.84 -15.24 17.34
N GLY A 337 -2.19 -14.09 16.76
CA GLY A 337 -3.41 -13.96 15.98
C GLY A 337 -3.41 -14.86 14.74
N ASN A 338 -4.57 -14.98 14.08
CA ASN A 338 -4.75 -15.83 12.89
C ASN A 338 -3.74 -15.51 11.76
N ILE A 339 -3.24 -14.27 11.66
CA ILE A 339 -2.22 -13.87 10.68
C ILE A 339 -0.94 -14.71 10.81
N HIS A 340 -0.44 -14.90 12.03
CA HIS A 340 0.84 -15.56 12.27
C HIS A 340 0.74 -17.07 12.12
N LYS A 341 -0.39 -17.67 12.57
CA LYS A 341 -0.76 -19.06 12.24
C LYS A 341 -0.69 -19.28 10.73
N ARG A 342 -1.18 -18.34 9.93
CA ARG A 342 -1.17 -18.44 8.46
C ARG A 342 0.22 -18.31 7.84
N ILE A 343 1.10 -17.46 8.38
CA ILE A 343 2.50 -17.39 7.93
C ILE A 343 3.16 -18.76 8.07
N LEU A 344 2.97 -19.42 9.22
CA LEU A 344 3.47 -20.79 9.45
C LEU A 344 2.83 -21.81 8.50
N HIS A 345 1.51 -21.75 8.29
CA HIS A 345 0.82 -22.63 7.35
C HIS A 345 1.34 -22.53 5.90
N ARG A 346 1.69 -21.32 5.44
CA ARG A 346 2.28 -21.11 4.10
C ARG A 346 3.63 -21.80 3.96
N PHE A 347 4.44 -21.83 5.02
CA PHE A 347 5.69 -22.58 5.05
C PHE A 347 5.46 -24.09 5.05
N ASP A 348 4.47 -24.55 5.81
CA ASP A 348 4.09 -25.97 5.90
C ASP A 348 3.36 -26.51 4.64
N LYS A 349 3.05 -25.67 3.66
CA LYS A 349 2.25 -26.02 2.45
C LYS A 349 0.88 -26.67 2.75
N LYS A 350 0.34 -26.49 3.95
CA LYS A 350 -0.98 -27.02 4.34
C LYS A 350 -2.09 -26.10 3.81
N ARG A 351 -3.22 -26.67 3.37
CA ARG A 351 -4.38 -25.93 2.83
C ARG A 351 -4.92 -24.91 3.84
N PHE A 352 -5.37 -23.77 3.34
CA PHE A 352 -5.97 -22.69 4.13
C PHE A 352 -7.32 -23.09 4.73
N PRO A 353 -7.69 -22.57 5.91
CA PRO A 353 -9.08 -22.59 6.38
C PRO A 353 -9.98 -21.72 5.48
N GLU A 354 -11.23 -22.12 5.34
CA GLU A 354 -12.19 -21.66 4.30
C GLU A 354 -12.69 -20.20 4.42
N ASN A 355 -12.20 -19.41 5.38
CA ASN A 355 -12.71 -18.06 5.66
C ASN A 355 -11.63 -16.96 5.53
N PRO A 356 -11.38 -16.41 4.33
CA PRO A 356 -10.39 -15.35 4.10
C PRO A 356 -10.91 -13.98 4.56
N SER A 357 -10.61 -13.62 5.82
CA SER A 357 -10.99 -12.33 6.42
C SER A 357 -10.07 -11.17 6.04
N LEU A 358 -8.83 -11.43 5.63
CA LEU A 358 -7.81 -10.40 5.41
C LEU A 358 -7.51 -10.18 3.92
N MET A 359 -7.12 -8.95 3.58
CA MET A 359 -6.62 -8.62 2.24
C MET A 359 -5.49 -9.57 1.82
N GLY A 360 -4.57 -9.90 2.73
CA GLY A 360 -3.48 -10.83 2.49
C GLY A 360 -3.91 -12.27 2.16
N ASP A 361 -5.11 -12.70 2.57
CA ASP A 361 -5.67 -14.01 2.18
C ASP A 361 -6.38 -13.93 0.86
N ARG A 362 -7.19 -12.88 0.65
CA ARG A 362 -7.85 -12.63 -0.63
C ARG A 362 -6.82 -12.55 -1.74
N LEU A 363 -5.71 -11.86 -1.49
CA LEU A 363 -4.58 -11.78 -2.42
C LEU A 363 -3.88 -13.13 -2.60
N ALA A 364 -3.66 -13.90 -1.53
CA ALA A 364 -3.08 -15.24 -1.66
C ALA A 364 -3.99 -16.16 -2.49
N GLN A 365 -5.30 -16.13 -2.26
CA GLN A 365 -6.29 -16.85 -3.04
C GLN A 365 -6.28 -16.42 -4.51
N LEU A 366 -6.17 -15.12 -4.80
CA LEU A 366 -6.06 -14.63 -6.18
C LEU A 366 -4.77 -15.10 -6.87
N ILE A 367 -3.66 -15.18 -6.14
CA ILE A 367 -2.40 -15.73 -6.64
C ILE A 367 -2.56 -17.24 -6.92
N ASP A 368 -3.17 -17.99 -6.00
CA ASP A 368 -3.41 -19.42 -6.13
C ASP A 368 -4.37 -19.74 -7.30
N GLN A 369 -5.39 -18.91 -7.49
CA GLN A 369 -6.34 -18.98 -8.62
C GLN A 369 -5.75 -18.43 -9.94
N LYS A 370 -4.56 -17.84 -9.88
CA LYS A 370 -3.89 -17.18 -11.01
C LYS A 370 -4.72 -16.10 -11.71
N ASN A 371 -5.47 -15.32 -10.94
CA ASN A 371 -6.39 -14.31 -11.47
C ASN A 371 -5.69 -12.94 -11.65
N SER A 372 -4.96 -12.79 -12.76
CA SER A 372 -4.27 -11.54 -13.11
C SER A 372 -5.23 -10.36 -13.32
N ASP A 373 -6.40 -10.62 -13.91
CA ASP A 373 -7.39 -9.58 -14.23
C ASP A 373 -7.87 -8.84 -12.98
N GLU A 374 -8.16 -9.58 -11.91
CA GLU A 374 -8.61 -8.96 -10.67
C GLU A 374 -7.52 -8.13 -9.98
N LEU A 375 -6.26 -8.61 -9.98
CA LEU A 375 -5.13 -7.86 -9.45
C LEU A 375 -4.92 -6.55 -10.21
N ILE A 376 -5.02 -6.59 -11.55
CA ILE A 376 -4.89 -5.41 -12.41
C ILE A 376 -6.05 -4.45 -12.16
N ARG A 377 -7.30 -4.93 -12.11
CA ARG A 377 -8.49 -4.12 -11.85
C ARG A 377 -8.45 -3.42 -10.49
N LYS A 378 -7.91 -4.10 -9.47
CA LYS A 378 -7.71 -3.55 -8.12
C LYS A 378 -6.41 -2.73 -7.99
N ASN A 379 -5.58 -2.71 -9.03
CA ASN A 379 -4.26 -2.08 -9.09
C ASN A 379 -3.24 -2.67 -8.09
N TYR A 380 -3.38 -3.92 -7.67
CA TYR A 380 -2.43 -4.59 -6.79
C TYR A 380 -1.31 -5.27 -7.60
N LEU A 381 -0.58 -4.46 -8.35
CA LEU A 381 0.37 -4.91 -9.35
C LEU A 381 1.56 -5.67 -8.75
N LEU A 382 1.97 -5.38 -7.51
CA LEU A 382 3.14 -6.01 -6.88
C LEU A 382 3.07 -7.54 -6.90
N PHE A 383 1.87 -8.11 -6.76
CA PHE A 383 1.65 -9.57 -6.77
C PHE A 383 1.86 -10.23 -8.14
N LEU A 384 1.96 -9.43 -9.22
CA LEU A 384 2.32 -9.95 -10.53
C LEU A 384 3.73 -10.53 -10.56
N TYR A 385 4.64 -10.09 -9.67
CA TYR A 385 5.97 -10.71 -9.52
C TYR A 385 5.86 -12.19 -9.17
N ASP A 386 5.10 -12.52 -8.13
CA ASP A 386 4.91 -13.89 -7.67
C ASP A 386 4.09 -14.71 -8.67
N LEU A 387 2.97 -14.13 -9.14
CA LEU A 387 2.04 -14.80 -10.06
C LEU A 387 2.71 -15.20 -11.38
N HIS A 388 3.57 -14.34 -11.93
CA HIS A 388 4.26 -14.58 -13.20
C HIS A 388 5.73 -14.97 -13.05
N LYS A 389 6.15 -15.30 -11.82
CA LYS A 389 7.51 -15.74 -11.49
C LYS A 389 8.57 -14.80 -12.07
N VAL A 390 8.36 -13.50 -11.95
CA VAL A 390 9.37 -12.48 -12.24
C VAL A 390 10.25 -12.36 -10.99
N LYS A 391 11.57 -12.36 -11.13
CA LYS A 391 12.45 -12.18 -9.96
C LYS A 391 12.55 -10.68 -9.62
N PRO A 392 12.59 -10.29 -8.34
CA PRO A 392 12.73 -8.88 -7.91
C PRO A 392 13.78 -8.05 -8.67
N LYS A 393 15.01 -8.56 -8.85
CA LYS A 393 16.11 -7.88 -9.56
C LYS A 393 16.02 -7.90 -11.08
N GLN A 394 15.07 -8.63 -11.64
CA GLN A 394 14.99 -8.90 -13.07
C GLN A 394 14.23 -7.78 -13.77
N LYS A 395 14.91 -7.06 -14.67
CA LYS A 395 14.25 -6.15 -15.61
C LYS A 395 13.44 -6.98 -16.60
N THR A 396 12.13 -6.78 -16.66
CA THR A 396 11.26 -7.59 -17.52
C THR A 396 10.28 -6.71 -18.30
N ILE A 397 10.24 -6.91 -19.62
CA ILE A 397 9.17 -6.44 -20.49
C ILE A 397 8.20 -7.61 -20.69
N TYR A 398 6.99 -7.48 -20.14
CA TYR A 398 5.93 -8.47 -20.27
C TYR A 398 4.86 -7.95 -21.24
N LEU A 399 4.83 -8.50 -22.45
CA LEU A 399 3.86 -8.14 -23.47
C LEU A 399 2.61 -9.00 -23.36
N ASP A 400 1.43 -8.36 -23.44
CA ASP A 400 0.14 -9.04 -23.43
C ASP A 400 -0.02 -9.98 -22.24
N LEU A 401 0.29 -9.49 -21.03
CA LEU A 401 0.03 -10.25 -19.80
C LEU A 401 -1.45 -10.63 -19.74
N ILE A 402 -2.27 -9.63 -20.07
CA ILE A 402 -3.66 -9.74 -20.48
C ILE A 402 -3.76 -9.01 -21.85
N PRO A 403 -4.76 -9.29 -22.69
CA PRO A 403 -4.85 -8.70 -24.02
C PRO A 403 -4.67 -7.19 -24.00
N HIS A 404 -3.71 -6.69 -24.80
CA HIS A 404 -3.38 -5.26 -24.97
C HIS A 404 -2.84 -4.53 -23.73
N HIS A 405 -2.50 -5.25 -22.65
CA HIS A 405 -1.86 -4.67 -21.48
C HIS A 405 -0.45 -5.23 -21.33
N HIS A 406 0.50 -4.30 -21.29
CA HIS A 406 1.91 -4.59 -21.19
C HIS A 406 2.43 -4.08 -19.84
N PHE A 407 3.39 -4.80 -19.27
CA PHE A 407 3.92 -4.47 -17.95
C PHE A 407 5.45 -4.44 -18.00
N LEU A 408 6.02 -3.42 -17.38
CA LEU A 408 7.46 -3.25 -17.20
C LEU A 408 7.78 -3.47 -15.73
N PHE A 409 8.69 -4.40 -15.44
CA PHE A 409 9.09 -4.78 -14.09
C PHE A 409 10.54 -4.38 -13.84
N ASP A 410 10.82 -3.71 -12.73
CA ASP A 410 12.19 -3.37 -12.32
C ASP A 410 12.28 -3.16 -10.81
N ARG A 411 12.97 -4.07 -10.09
CA ARG A 411 13.29 -3.87 -8.67
C ARG A 411 12.08 -3.46 -7.80
N GLY A 412 10.92 -4.08 -8.04
CA GLY A 412 9.66 -3.81 -7.35
C GLY A 412 8.80 -2.73 -8.01
N GLN A 413 9.38 -1.89 -8.88
CA GLN A 413 8.62 -0.95 -9.70
C GLN A 413 7.87 -1.71 -10.80
N ILE A 414 6.59 -1.38 -10.97
CA ILE A 414 5.78 -1.91 -12.05
C ILE A 414 5.12 -0.74 -12.78
N SER A 415 5.36 -0.65 -14.08
CA SER A 415 4.64 0.28 -14.95
C SER A 415 3.67 -0.48 -15.86
N ALA A 416 2.39 -0.13 -15.78
CA ALA A 416 1.38 -0.62 -16.71
C ALA A 416 1.37 0.29 -17.94
N CYS A 417 1.77 -0.26 -19.08
CA CYS A 417 1.82 0.46 -20.35
C CYS A 417 0.58 0.10 -21.18
N LYS A 418 -0.18 1.12 -21.57
CA LYS A 418 -1.33 0.96 -22.46
C LYS A 418 -0.88 0.96 -23.93
N SER A 419 -1.60 0.21 -24.75
CA SER A 419 -1.62 0.29 -26.22
C SER A 419 -0.23 0.35 -26.88
N LEU A 420 0.30 -0.82 -27.26
CA LEU A 420 1.48 -0.92 -28.09
C LEU A 420 1.09 -0.97 -29.57
N THR A 421 1.57 0.00 -30.36
CA THR A 421 1.32 -0.04 -31.82
C THR A 421 1.99 -1.27 -32.45
N PRO A 422 1.45 -1.82 -33.55
CA PRO A 422 2.07 -2.97 -34.22
C PRO A 422 3.53 -2.73 -34.62
N LEU A 423 3.88 -1.49 -34.99
CA LEU A 423 5.25 -1.11 -35.33
C LEU A 423 6.18 -1.14 -34.11
N LEU A 424 5.76 -0.54 -32.99
CA LEU A 424 6.55 -0.57 -31.76
C LEU A 424 6.71 -2.00 -31.23
N ARG A 425 5.66 -2.83 -31.36
CA ARG A 425 5.74 -4.26 -31.03
C ARG A 425 6.84 -4.95 -31.83
N LYS A 426 6.84 -4.79 -33.16
CA LYS A 426 7.88 -5.39 -34.01
C LYS A 426 9.27 -4.93 -33.60
N ILE A 427 9.47 -3.64 -33.32
CA ILE A 427 10.78 -3.14 -32.87
C ILE A 427 11.18 -3.76 -31.54
N ILE A 428 10.28 -3.84 -30.57
CA ILE A 428 10.56 -4.49 -29.29
C ILE A 428 10.96 -5.95 -29.51
N GLU A 429 10.22 -6.69 -30.34
CA GLU A 429 10.50 -8.08 -30.67
C GLU A 429 11.86 -8.23 -31.38
N GLN A 430 12.22 -7.33 -32.31
CA GLN A 430 13.53 -7.38 -32.97
C GLN A 430 14.68 -7.05 -32.03
N LEU A 431 14.57 -5.96 -31.25
CA LEU A 431 15.59 -5.57 -30.27
C LEU A 431 15.75 -6.60 -29.15
N ALA A 432 14.70 -7.39 -28.86
CA ALA A 432 14.74 -8.47 -27.87
C ALA A 432 15.52 -9.70 -28.36
N LEU A 433 15.52 -9.95 -29.68
CA LEU A 433 16.19 -11.11 -30.26
C LEU A 433 17.69 -10.85 -30.45
N GLN A 434 18.07 -9.65 -30.93
CA GLN A 434 19.45 -9.33 -31.34
C GLN A 434 19.75 -7.83 -31.17
N LYS A 435 21.04 -7.46 -31.17
CA LYS A 435 21.44 -6.05 -31.38
C LYS A 435 21.08 -5.70 -32.81
N GLY A 436 20.15 -4.78 -33.02
CA GLY A 436 19.70 -4.40 -34.36
C GLY A 436 20.56 -3.27 -34.90
N SER A 437 21.39 -3.55 -35.90
CA SER A 437 21.95 -2.48 -36.74
C SER A 437 20.79 -1.71 -37.40
N LYS A 438 21.03 -0.46 -37.79
CA LYS A 438 20.00 0.35 -38.47
C LYS A 438 19.46 -0.34 -39.73
N GLU A 439 20.35 -1.00 -40.48
CA GLU A 439 20.01 -1.75 -41.68
C GLU A 439 19.11 -2.94 -41.39
N GLU A 440 19.47 -3.77 -40.41
CA GLU A 440 18.65 -4.92 -39.99
C GLU A 440 17.29 -4.50 -39.46
N LEU A 441 17.25 -3.43 -38.65
CA LEU A 441 15.98 -2.90 -38.15
C LEU A 441 15.07 -2.47 -39.31
N ILE A 442 15.61 -1.79 -40.32
CA ILE A 442 14.83 -1.37 -41.50
C ILE A 442 14.31 -2.56 -42.30
N SER A 443 15.17 -3.55 -42.54
CA SER A 443 14.79 -4.76 -43.25
C SER A 443 13.75 -5.59 -42.48
N LEU A 444 13.97 -5.87 -41.20
CA LEU A 444 13.13 -6.80 -40.43
C LEU A 444 11.81 -6.17 -39.94
N VAL A 445 11.83 -4.89 -39.60
CA VAL A 445 10.63 -4.20 -39.10
C VAL A 445 9.79 -3.67 -40.24
N TRP A 446 10.40 -2.98 -41.22
CA TRP A 446 9.68 -2.31 -42.30
C TRP A 446 9.69 -3.08 -43.63
N GLY A 447 10.68 -3.95 -43.88
CA GLY A 447 10.80 -4.67 -45.14
C GLY A 447 11.46 -3.88 -46.26
N TYR A 448 12.16 -2.78 -45.94
CA TYR A 448 12.82 -1.94 -46.95
C TYR A 448 14.30 -2.29 -47.07
N GLN A 449 14.89 -1.95 -48.23
CA GLN A 449 16.33 -1.84 -48.35
C GLN A 449 16.80 -0.56 -47.67
N TYR A 450 17.86 -0.65 -46.87
CA TYR A 450 18.35 0.48 -46.08
C TYR A 450 18.95 1.59 -46.96
N ASP A 451 18.71 2.83 -46.53
CA ASP A 451 19.17 4.08 -47.15
C ASP A 451 19.26 5.10 -46.00
N PRO A 452 20.46 5.49 -45.57
CA PRO A 452 20.65 6.37 -44.43
C PRO A 452 19.89 7.70 -44.52
N LEU A 453 19.79 8.29 -45.71
CA LEU A 453 19.17 9.61 -45.90
C LEU A 453 17.65 9.57 -45.70
N ARG A 454 17.03 8.42 -45.98
CA ARG A 454 15.58 8.23 -45.85
C ARG A 454 15.19 7.62 -44.52
N HIS A 455 16.00 6.68 -44.04
CA HIS A 455 15.57 5.76 -42.99
C HIS A 455 16.06 6.11 -41.59
N ASP A 456 17.14 6.88 -41.43
CA ASP A 456 17.65 7.24 -40.10
C ASP A 456 16.63 8.03 -39.27
N SER A 457 15.95 8.99 -39.91
CA SER A 457 14.90 9.77 -39.26
C SER A 457 13.71 8.90 -38.82
N LEU A 458 13.38 7.87 -39.60
CA LEU A 458 12.32 6.91 -39.32
C LEU A 458 12.67 6.03 -38.11
N ILE A 459 13.88 5.48 -38.07
CA ILE A 459 14.37 4.68 -36.93
C ILE A 459 14.40 5.56 -35.69
N TYR A 460 15.03 6.73 -35.77
CA TYR A 460 15.16 7.67 -34.66
C TYR A 460 13.79 8.01 -34.06
N THR A 461 12.83 8.42 -34.89
CA THR A 461 11.47 8.74 -34.45
C THR A 461 10.81 7.55 -33.74
N THR A 462 11.02 6.35 -34.26
CA THR A 462 10.40 5.15 -33.68
C THR A 462 11.06 4.74 -32.36
N ILE A 463 12.37 4.90 -32.24
CA ILE A 463 13.10 4.70 -30.98
C ILE A 463 12.70 5.76 -29.93
N VAL A 464 12.51 7.02 -30.32
CA VAL A 464 11.97 8.07 -29.43
C VAL A 464 10.58 7.68 -28.93
N ASN A 465 9.70 7.19 -29.80
CA ASN A 465 8.37 6.72 -29.40
C ASN A 465 8.44 5.49 -28.50
N LEU A 466 9.37 4.56 -28.74
CA LEU A 466 9.62 3.42 -27.87
C LEU A 466 10.09 3.88 -26.48
N ARG A 467 11.06 4.79 -26.42
CA ARG A 467 11.56 5.36 -25.16
C ARG A 467 10.45 6.08 -24.39
N LYS A 468 9.58 6.82 -25.09
CA LYS A 468 8.38 7.44 -24.49
C LYS A 468 7.42 6.39 -23.93
N TRP A 469 7.21 5.29 -24.65
CA TRP A 469 6.36 4.18 -24.20
C TRP A 469 6.94 3.45 -22.97
N LEU A 470 8.26 3.33 -22.88
CA LEU A 470 8.98 2.79 -21.71
C LEU A 470 8.95 3.74 -20.50
N GLY A 471 8.68 5.04 -20.72
CA GLY A 471 8.55 6.05 -19.67
C GLY A 471 9.82 6.15 -18.79
N PRO A 472 9.74 5.88 -17.47
CA PRO A 472 10.91 5.93 -16.58
C PRO A 472 12.00 4.91 -16.96
N PHE A 473 11.65 3.91 -17.77
CA PHE A 473 12.57 2.88 -18.26
C PHE A 473 13.13 3.17 -19.66
N SER A 474 13.05 4.40 -20.14
CA SER A 474 13.57 4.79 -21.47
C SER A 474 15.07 4.46 -21.67
N HIS A 475 15.84 4.49 -20.59
CA HIS A 475 17.27 4.15 -20.57
C HIS A 475 17.56 2.67 -20.86
N TRP A 476 16.55 1.81 -20.88
CA TRP A 476 16.67 0.40 -21.26
C TRP A 476 17.03 0.20 -22.73
N VAL A 477 16.77 1.20 -23.57
CA VAL A 477 17.16 1.20 -24.98
C VAL A 477 18.43 2.03 -25.13
N GLU A 478 19.51 1.35 -25.44
CA GLU A 478 20.83 1.94 -25.63
C GLU A 478 21.06 2.23 -27.12
N THR A 479 21.81 3.30 -27.37
CA THR A 479 22.33 3.61 -28.70
C THR A 479 23.70 2.95 -28.81
N THR A 480 23.92 2.18 -29.87
CA THR A 480 25.22 1.57 -30.18
C THR A 480 25.85 2.28 -31.38
N GLU A 481 27.10 1.93 -31.72
CA GLU A 481 27.77 2.48 -32.91
C GLU A 481 27.01 2.18 -34.21
N SER A 482 26.40 0.99 -34.31
CA SER A 482 25.71 0.52 -35.50
C SER A 482 24.18 0.65 -35.47
N GLY A 483 23.58 1.00 -34.33
CA GLY A 483 22.13 1.06 -34.20
C GLY A 483 21.62 1.16 -32.76
N TYR A 484 20.73 0.25 -32.38
CA TYR A 484 20.07 0.25 -31.08
C TYR A 484 19.97 -1.15 -30.50
N SER A 485 19.99 -1.24 -29.17
CA SER A 485 19.78 -2.50 -28.47
C SER A 485 19.09 -2.29 -27.13
N PHE A 486 18.42 -3.33 -26.63
CA PHE A 486 18.10 -3.38 -25.21
C PHE A 486 19.35 -3.68 -24.40
N GLN A 487 19.36 -3.22 -23.13
CA GLN A 487 20.35 -3.67 -22.16
C GLN A 487 20.33 -5.19 -22.02
N ASN A 488 21.51 -5.80 -21.86
CA ASN A 488 21.68 -7.26 -21.84
C ASN A 488 20.92 -7.96 -20.70
N ASP A 489 20.52 -7.24 -19.65
CA ASP A 489 19.82 -7.78 -18.49
C ASP A 489 18.29 -7.67 -18.57
N ILE A 490 17.75 -7.25 -19.72
CA ILE A 490 16.31 -7.14 -19.95
C ILE A 490 15.76 -8.47 -20.45
N HIS A 491 14.74 -8.97 -19.76
CA HIS A 491 14.05 -10.19 -20.11
C HIS A 491 12.71 -9.93 -20.78
N PHE A 492 12.38 -10.73 -21.79
CA PHE A 492 11.13 -10.64 -22.52
C PHE A 492 10.22 -11.81 -22.17
N LYS A 493 8.95 -11.50 -21.88
CA LYS A 493 7.87 -12.47 -21.70
C LYS A 493 6.68 -12.06 -22.56
N SER A 494 5.97 -13.03 -23.12
CA SER A 494 4.71 -12.81 -23.83
C SER A 494 3.63 -13.74 -23.28
N GLY A 495 2.45 -13.20 -22.97
CA GLY A 495 1.33 -13.98 -22.42
C GLY A 495 0.56 -14.77 -23.48
N LEU A 496 0.62 -14.35 -24.74
CA LEU A 496 0.05 -15.08 -25.86
C LEU A 496 0.97 -16.23 -26.26
N LYS A 497 0.42 -17.45 -26.36
CA LYS A 497 1.15 -18.70 -26.69
C LYS A 497 2.09 -18.47 -27.88
N LYS A 498 3.40 -18.52 -27.57
CA LYS A 498 4.58 -18.51 -28.45
C LYS A 498 4.43 -17.74 -29.77
N LEU A 499 5.22 -16.67 -29.90
CA LEU A 499 5.89 -16.28 -31.15
C LEU A 499 6.70 -17.48 -31.70
N LYS A 500 6.02 -18.54 -32.13
CA LYS A 500 6.62 -19.62 -32.89
C LYS A 500 6.44 -19.23 -34.35
N ASN A 501 7.54 -18.76 -34.91
CA ASN A 501 7.74 -18.52 -36.33
C ASN A 501 6.83 -17.41 -36.88
N ALA A 502 7.22 -16.16 -36.64
CA ALA A 502 7.17 -15.24 -37.78
C ALA A 502 8.17 -15.82 -38.78
N LEU A 503 7.68 -16.67 -39.70
CA LEU A 503 8.39 -17.03 -40.91
C LEU A 503 8.95 -15.74 -41.53
N PRO A 504 10.12 -15.79 -42.20
CA PRO A 504 10.55 -14.67 -43.02
C PRO A 504 9.36 -14.36 -43.91
N VAL A 505 8.80 -13.16 -43.73
CA VAL A 505 7.86 -12.64 -44.71
C VAL A 505 8.64 -12.67 -46.00
N GLU A 506 8.25 -13.53 -46.94
CA GLU A 506 8.73 -13.45 -48.31
C GLU A 506 8.61 -11.98 -48.71
N ILE A 507 9.76 -11.39 -49.01
CA ILE A 507 9.90 -9.99 -49.39
C ILE A 507 9.12 -9.88 -50.69
N ALA A 508 7.86 -9.43 -50.58
CA ALA A 508 7.08 -9.09 -51.76
C ALA A 508 7.87 -7.98 -52.50
N PRO A 509 8.04 -8.11 -53.83
CA PRO A 509 8.92 -7.25 -54.59
C PRO A 509 8.49 -5.79 -54.45
N GLN A 510 9.46 -4.93 -54.17
CA GLN A 510 9.45 -3.46 -54.19
C GLN A 510 8.11 -2.79 -54.57
N THR A 511 7.13 -2.80 -53.66
CA THR A 511 5.95 -1.94 -53.80
C THR A 511 6.23 -0.60 -53.11
N ASN A 512 5.81 0.52 -53.69
CA ASN A 512 5.86 1.88 -53.07
C ASN A 512 4.95 2.03 -51.82
N LEU A 513 4.49 0.93 -51.23
CA LEU A 513 3.58 0.90 -50.08
C LEU A 513 4.36 1.05 -48.78
N ASN A 514 3.80 1.84 -47.86
CA ASN A 514 4.35 1.97 -46.53
C ASN A 514 4.01 0.76 -45.64
N PHE A 515 4.79 0.55 -44.57
CA PHE A 515 4.60 -0.55 -43.63
C PHE A 515 3.15 -0.72 -43.11
N ARG A 516 2.45 0.38 -42.77
CA ARG A 516 1.07 0.29 -42.25
C ARG A 516 0.15 -0.26 -43.31
N GLN A 517 0.30 0.20 -44.55
CA GLN A 517 -0.46 -0.28 -45.70
C GLN A 517 -0.21 -1.77 -45.95
N VAL A 518 1.05 -2.21 -45.95
CA VAL A 518 1.40 -3.62 -46.11
C VAL A 518 0.82 -4.48 -44.98
N LEU A 519 0.92 -4.03 -43.73
CA LEU A 519 0.38 -4.76 -42.59
C LEU A 519 -1.15 -4.82 -42.64
N PHE A 520 -1.80 -3.72 -43.01
CA PHE A 520 -3.24 -3.63 -43.16
C PHE A 520 -3.77 -4.62 -44.19
N LEU A 521 -3.16 -4.66 -45.38
CA LEU A 521 -3.54 -5.60 -46.44
C LEU A 521 -3.39 -7.07 -45.99
N LYS A 522 -2.39 -7.38 -45.16
CA LYS A 522 -2.20 -8.74 -44.62
C LYS A 522 -3.25 -9.14 -43.58
N GLN A 523 -3.79 -8.18 -42.84
CA GLN A 523 -4.73 -8.44 -41.75
C GLN A 523 -6.19 -8.30 -42.17
N LEU A 524 -6.47 -7.54 -43.22
CA LEU A 524 -7.80 -7.37 -43.77
C LEU A 524 -8.26 -8.71 -44.38
N LYS A 525 -9.38 -9.25 -43.89
CA LYS A 525 -9.97 -10.49 -44.42
C LYS A 525 -10.86 -10.17 -45.63
N LYS A 526 -10.91 -11.07 -46.61
CA LYS A 526 -11.82 -10.95 -47.77
C LYS A 526 -13.26 -10.84 -47.26
N GLY A 527 -14.03 -9.89 -47.78
CA GLY A 527 -15.40 -9.58 -47.36
C GLY A 527 -15.54 -8.75 -46.09
N HIS A 528 -14.43 -8.38 -45.42
CA HIS A 528 -14.49 -7.47 -44.26
C HIS A 528 -14.32 -6.01 -44.70
N PHE A 529 -15.20 -5.15 -44.22
CA PHE A 529 -15.21 -3.73 -44.53
C PHE A 529 -14.63 -2.93 -43.38
N VAL A 530 -13.62 -2.12 -43.67
CA VAL A 530 -12.97 -1.24 -42.71
C VAL A 530 -13.21 0.22 -43.07
N ASN A 531 -13.54 1.04 -42.08
CA ASN A 531 -13.65 2.49 -42.23
C ASN A 531 -12.38 3.22 -41.75
N VAL A 532 -12.30 4.52 -42.03
CA VAL A 532 -11.15 5.37 -41.65
C VAL A 532 -10.91 5.34 -40.13
N HIS A 533 -11.96 5.41 -39.32
CA HIS A 533 -11.88 5.41 -37.85
C HIS A 533 -11.36 4.08 -37.29
N GLU A 534 -11.74 2.97 -37.91
CA GLU A 534 -11.23 1.63 -37.56
C GLU A 534 -9.74 1.53 -37.88
N TYR A 535 -9.30 2.03 -39.03
CA TYR A 535 -7.87 2.09 -39.39
C TYR A 535 -7.09 3.02 -38.45
N GLU A 536 -7.66 4.18 -38.12
CA GLU A 536 -7.11 5.16 -37.17
C GLU A 536 -6.85 4.50 -35.81
N LYS A 537 -7.88 3.83 -35.25
CA LYS A 537 -7.78 3.08 -34.00
C LYS A 537 -6.76 1.95 -34.08
N PHE A 538 -6.69 1.26 -35.22
CA PHE A 538 -5.81 0.12 -35.40
C PHE A 538 -4.33 0.50 -35.39
N PHE A 539 -3.96 1.59 -36.07
CA PHE A 539 -2.57 2.05 -36.17
C PHE A 539 -2.20 3.20 -35.23
N HIS A 540 -3.17 3.75 -34.50
CA HIS A 540 -3.02 4.94 -33.65
C HIS A 540 -2.40 6.13 -34.41
N VAL A 541 -2.92 6.41 -35.60
CA VAL A 541 -2.49 7.54 -36.47
C VAL A 541 -3.56 8.63 -36.49
N SER A 542 -3.29 9.79 -37.10
CA SER A 542 -4.34 10.80 -37.32
C SER A 542 -5.29 10.39 -38.45
N GLU A 543 -6.54 10.88 -38.41
CA GLU A 543 -7.53 10.67 -39.47
C GLU A 543 -6.99 11.02 -40.87
N ILE A 544 -6.24 12.11 -41.00
CA ILE A 544 -5.62 12.53 -42.27
C ILE A 544 -4.63 11.47 -42.76
N THR A 545 -3.83 10.88 -41.85
CA THR A 545 -2.87 9.82 -42.21
C THR A 545 -3.59 8.55 -42.63
N ALA A 546 -4.65 8.17 -41.91
CA ALA A 546 -5.49 7.02 -42.25
C ALA A 546 -6.16 7.20 -43.63
N CYS A 547 -6.75 8.38 -43.89
CA CYS A 547 -7.31 8.75 -45.18
C CYS A 547 -6.26 8.65 -46.30
N ARG A 548 -5.06 9.19 -46.08
CA ARG A 548 -3.98 9.14 -47.07
C ARG A 548 -3.54 7.72 -47.38
N ASP A 549 -3.33 6.90 -46.34
CA ASP A 549 -2.92 5.51 -46.48
C ASP A 549 -3.98 4.70 -47.27
N LEU A 550 -5.26 4.81 -46.88
CA LEU A 550 -6.38 4.10 -47.52
C LEU A 550 -6.66 4.60 -48.95
N ALA A 551 -6.55 5.91 -49.19
CA ALA A 551 -6.74 6.49 -50.52
C ALA A 551 -5.65 6.05 -51.50
N MET A 552 -4.40 5.95 -51.04
CA MET A 552 -3.30 5.43 -51.85
C MET A 552 -3.49 3.94 -52.14
N LEU A 553 -3.83 3.12 -51.14
CA LEU A 553 -4.12 1.69 -51.35
C LEU A 553 -5.26 1.47 -52.35
N HIS A 554 -6.30 2.29 -52.30
CA HIS A 554 -7.38 2.25 -53.28
C HIS A 554 -6.93 2.68 -54.68
N ARG A 555 -6.14 3.77 -54.79
CA ARG A 555 -5.61 4.28 -56.06
C ARG A 555 -4.74 3.25 -56.78
N GLU A 556 -3.92 2.53 -56.02
CA GLU A 556 -3.04 1.47 -56.52
C GLU A 556 -3.78 0.13 -56.73
N GLY A 557 -5.11 0.09 -56.55
CA GLY A 557 -5.94 -1.08 -56.85
C GLY A 557 -5.97 -2.18 -55.78
N TYR A 558 -5.30 -1.99 -54.64
CA TYR A 558 -5.28 -2.98 -53.55
C TYR A 558 -6.57 -3.05 -52.73
N LEU A 559 -7.40 -2.01 -52.78
CA LEU A 559 -8.67 -1.93 -52.05
C LEU A 559 -9.79 -1.42 -52.95
N LEU A 560 -11.00 -1.96 -52.75
CA LEU A 560 -12.24 -1.40 -53.28
C LEU A 560 -12.82 -0.42 -52.27
N LYS A 561 -13.17 0.78 -52.73
CA LYS A 561 -13.86 1.81 -51.94
C LYS A 561 -15.35 1.71 -52.21
N MET A 562 -16.15 1.51 -51.17
CA MET A 562 -17.61 1.51 -51.24
C MET A 562 -18.22 2.63 -50.40
N GLY A 563 -19.35 3.18 -50.85
CA GLY A 563 -20.04 4.27 -50.17
C GLY A 563 -19.46 5.65 -50.43
N ARG A 564 -20.04 6.68 -49.79
CA ARG A 564 -19.63 8.09 -49.91
C ARG A 564 -19.53 8.75 -48.53
N ALA A 565 -18.64 9.73 -48.42
CA ALA A 565 -18.41 10.51 -47.19
C ALA A 565 -18.23 9.61 -45.95
N ARG A 566 -19.00 9.82 -44.87
CA ARG A 566 -18.92 9.05 -43.61
C ARG A 566 -19.26 7.56 -43.76
N ALA A 567 -19.99 7.20 -44.82
CA ALA A 567 -20.31 5.81 -45.15
C ALA A 567 -19.22 5.11 -45.97
N THR A 568 -18.09 5.79 -46.25
CA THR A 568 -16.98 5.17 -46.99
C THR A 568 -16.42 3.98 -46.20
N ARG A 569 -16.29 2.84 -46.89
CA ARG A 569 -15.69 1.61 -46.40
C ARG A 569 -14.70 1.07 -47.44
N TYR A 570 -13.68 0.37 -46.97
CA TYR A 570 -12.67 -0.26 -47.81
C TYR A 570 -12.67 -1.78 -47.56
N THR A 571 -12.59 -2.56 -48.64
CA THR A 571 -12.46 -4.02 -48.60
C THR A 571 -11.42 -4.48 -49.62
N LEU A 572 -10.92 -5.71 -49.48
CA LEU A 572 -10.14 -6.36 -50.54
C LEU A 572 -11.01 -6.60 -51.80
N PRO A 573 -10.45 -6.51 -53.01
CA PRO A 573 -11.13 -6.87 -54.24
C PRO A 573 -11.66 -8.31 -54.22
N GLU A 574 -12.83 -8.53 -54.83
CA GLU A 574 -13.29 -9.88 -55.16
C GLU A 574 -12.43 -10.40 -56.32
N GLY A 575 -11.31 -11.02 -55.97
CA GLY A 575 -10.54 -11.85 -56.91
C GLY A 575 -11.30 -13.12 -57.27
#